data_AF-A0A6P0X8Q2-F1
#
_entry.id   AF-A0A6P0X8Q2-F1
#
_cell.length_a   1.000
_cell.length_b   1.000
_cell.length_c   1.000
_cell.angle_alpha   90.00
_cell.angle_beta   90.00
_cell.angle_gamma   90.00
#
_symmetry.space_group_name_H-M   'P 1'
#
loop_
_entity.id
_entity.type
_entity.pdbx_description
1 polymer ?
#
loop_
_entity_poly.entity_id
_entity_poly.type
_entity_poly.pdbx_seq_one_letter_code
_entity_poly.pdbx_strand_id
1 'polypeptide(L)'
;LNCNSFEQETDLALTAGGGIRKVLWWEESAALVGIHYRGKFYEFVPWNSQVTWQIQPWGNWQMQARNAEYEVELTGTTNLPGTPLRAPTQQGLIFFCRDTMQGKLTLELRERSTNKSKTILKASSSVCGLEIGGGPWQEPWNSIAKGSSAKPLPQTRQEAETHP
;
A
#
# COMPACT_ATOMS: atom_id res chain seq x y z
N LEU A 1 -1.72 -4.91 2.89
CA LEU A 1 -0.44 -5.64 3.03
C LEU A 1 0.43 -4.89 4.02
N ASN A 2 0.95 -5.55 5.05
CA ASN A 2 1.89 -4.96 5.99
C ASN A 2 2.98 -5.98 6.35
N CYS A 3 4.25 -5.64 6.18
CA CYS A 3 5.34 -6.59 6.40
C CYS A 3 6.63 -5.86 6.80
N ASN A 4 7.31 -6.37 7.82
CA ASN A 4 8.59 -5.85 8.30
C ASN A 4 9.60 -6.97 8.58
N SER A 5 9.32 -8.19 8.11
CA SER A 5 10.18 -9.35 8.27
C SER A 5 10.34 -10.02 6.93
N PHE A 6 11.43 -9.69 6.24
CA PHE A 6 11.77 -10.24 4.93
C PHE A 6 12.96 -11.19 5.03
N GLU A 7 13.02 -12.15 4.13
CA GLU A 7 14.16 -13.04 4.00
C GLU A 7 15.38 -12.20 3.61
N GLN A 8 16.45 -12.30 4.41
CA GLN A 8 17.76 -11.65 4.16
C GLN A 8 17.77 -10.10 4.17
N GLU A 9 16.63 -9.43 4.34
CA GLU A 9 16.51 -7.96 4.33
C GLU A 9 15.93 -7.45 5.65
N THR A 10 16.80 -7.26 6.65
CA THR A 10 16.40 -6.91 8.03
C THR A 10 15.97 -5.46 8.23
N ASP A 11 16.32 -4.56 7.31
CA ASP A 11 15.98 -3.13 7.35
C ASP A 11 14.81 -2.76 6.44
N LEU A 12 14.16 -3.77 5.83
CA LEU A 12 13.05 -3.61 4.90
C LEU A 12 11.70 -3.64 5.62
N ALA A 13 10.92 -2.59 5.42
CA ALA A 13 9.52 -2.53 5.84
C ALA A 13 8.62 -2.06 4.70
N LEU A 14 7.42 -2.63 4.65
CA LEU A 14 6.37 -2.35 3.68
C LEU A 14 5.04 -2.11 4.37
N THR A 15 4.35 -1.05 3.99
CA THR A 15 2.92 -0.87 4.22
C THR A 15 2.26 -0.54 2.88
N ALA A 16 1.21 -1.28 2.51
CA ALA A 16 0.44 -1.03 1.31
C ALA A 16 -1.05 -1.27 1.53
N GLY A 17 -1.88 -0.35 1.03
CA GLY A 17 -3.33 -0.43 1.16
C GLY A 17 -4.05 0.39 0.08
N GLY A 18 -5.26 -0.06 -0.26
CA GLY A 18 -6.19 0.63 -1.14
C GLY A 18 -7.56 0.67 -0.46
N GLY A 19 -8.30 1.75 -0.66
CA GLY A 19 -9.56 2.04 0.01
C GLY A 19 -10.45 2.94 -0.83
N ILE A 20 -11.74 2.92 -0.53
CA ILE A 20 -12.66 4.00 -0.93
C ILE A 20 -12.94 4.80 0.33
N ARG A 21 -12.79 6.12 0.23
CA ARG A 21 -13.23 7.04 1.29
C ARG A 21 -14.32 7.96 0.78
N LYS A 22 -15.28 8.26 1.65
CA LYS A 22 -16.33 9.23 1.38
C LYS A 22 -15.92 10.58 1.94
N VAL A 23 -15.92 11.60 1.08
CA VAL A 23 -15.65 13.00 1.44
C VAL A 23 -16.89 13.80 1.07
N LEU A 24 -17.66 14.21 2.08
CA LEU A 24 -18.95 14.87 1.91
C LEU A 24 -19.89 14.08 0.96
N TRP A 25 -20.05 14.58 -0.26
CA TRP A 25 -20.99 14.10 -1.28
C TRP A 25 -20.35 13.21 -2.33
N TRP A 26 -19.02 13.03 -2.32
CA TRP A 26 -18.31 12.21 -3.29
C TRP A 26 -17.49 11.12 -2.62
N GLU A 27 -17.18 10.09 -3.41
CA GLU A 27 -16.28 9.02 -3.03
C GLU A 27 -15.01 9.14 -3.86
N GLU A 28 -13.88 8.78 -3.26
CA GLU A 28 -12.61 8.73 -3.96
C GLU A 28 -11.79 7.51 -3.54
N SER A 29 -11.05 6.98 -4.51
CA SER A 29 -10.03 5.96 -4.28
C SER A 29 -8.84 6.57 -3.56
N ALA A 30 -8.51 6.02 -2.40
CA ALA A 30 -7.29 6.32 -1.66
C ALA A 30 -6.37 5.09 -1.69
N ALA A 31 -5.07 5.31 -1.82
CA ALA A 31 -4.10 4.23 -1.73
C ALA A 31 -2.75 4.73 -1.23
N LEU A 32 -1.95 3.81 -0.70
CA LEU A 32 -0.57 4.05 -0.32
C LEU A 32 0.23 2.78 -0.56
N VAL A 33 1.45 2.93 -1.08
CA VAL A 33 2.53 1.96 -0.95
C VAL A 33 3.73 2.70 -0.37
N GLY A 34 4.15 2.34 0.84
CA GLY A 34 5.32 2.89 1.52
C GLY A 34 6.34 1.79 1.76
N ILE A 35 7.57 1.98 1.28
CA ILE A 35 8.67 1.03 1.47
C ILE A 35 9.81 1.78 2.15
N HIS A 36 10.26 1.29 3.29
CA HIS A 36 11.49 1.73 3.92
C HIS A 36 12.59 0.71 3.62
N TYR A 37 13.68 1.15 2.99
CA TYR A 37 14.81 0.29 2.64
C TYR A 37 16.11 1.10 2.61
N ARG A 38 17.15 0.63 3.32
CA ARG A 38 18.49 1.25 3.37
C ARG A 38 18.49 2.74 3.67
N GLY A 39 17.65 3.15 4.62
CA GLY A 39 17.51 4.56 5.03
C GLY A 39 16.78 5.46 4.04
N LYS A 40 16.15 4.90 3.00
CA LYS A 40 15.29 5.63 2.05
C LYS A 40 13.84 5.19 2.19
N PHE A 41 12.94 6.17 2.16
CA PHE A 41 11.50 5.94 2.07
C PHE A 41 11.04 6.12 0.62
N TYR A 42 10.54 5.05 0.01
CA TYR A 42 9.91 5.06 -1.30
C TYR A 42 8.40 5.16 -1.09
N GLU A 43 7.85 6.34 -1.41
CA GLU A 43 6.45 6.65 -1.22
C GLU A 43 5.70 6.63 -2.55
N PHE A 44 4.57 5.91 -2.58
CA PHE A 44 3.60 5.95 -3.66
C PHE A 44 2.22 6.25 -3.13
N VAL A 45 1.73 7.45 -3.43
CA VAL A 45 0.46 8.01 -2.98
C VAL A 45 -0.18 8.78 -4.14
N PRO A 46 -1.51 9.03 -4.14
CA PRO A 46 -2.20 9.45 -5.34
C PRO A 46 -1.70 10.78 -5.93
N TRP A 47 -1.15 11.68 -5.10
CA TRP A 47 -0.63 12.96 -5.57
C TRP A 47 0.77 12.90 -6.22
N ASN A 48 1.54 11.84 -5.99
CA ASN A 48 2.86 11.65 -6.63
C ASN A 48 2.94 10.41 -7.54
N SER A 49 1.94 9.53 -7.47
CA SER A 49 1.96 8.21 -8.10
C SER A 49 0.58 7.80 -8.60
N GLN A 50 0.58 6.86 -9.54
CA GLN A 50 -0.58 6.03 -9.82
C GLN A 50 -0.42 4.72 -9.05
N VAL A 51 -1.43 4.32 -8.28
CA VAL A 51 -1.48 3.04 -7.57
C VAL A 51 -2.66 2.23 -8.09
N THR A 52 -2.44 0.99 -8.48
CA THR A 52 -3.47 0.04 -8.92
C THR A 52 -3.47 -1.17 -8.00
N TRP A 53 -4.65 -1.76 -7.81
CA TRP A 53 -4.77 -3.00 -7.07
C TRP A 53 -5.85 -3.90 -7.63
N GLN A 54 -5.62 -5.18 -7.44
CA GLN A 54 -6.56 -6.26 -7.66
C GLN A 54 -6.54 -7.15 -6.43
N ILE A 55 -7.66 -7.21 -5.71
CA ILE A 55 -7.79 -8.01 -4.49
C ILE A 55 -8.90 -9.02 -4.71
N GLN A 56 -8.56 -10.30 -4.64
CA GLN A 56 -9.55 -11.38 -4.71
C GLN A 56 -10.45 -11.36 -3.47
N PRO A 57 -11.65 -11.95 -3.52
CA PRO A 57 -12.50 -12.18 -2.35
C PRO A 57 -11.75 -12.61 -1.09
N TRP A 58 -10.72 -13.44 -1.27
CA TRP A 58 -9.72 -13.75 -0.27
C TRP A 58 -8.51 -14.45 -0.93
N GLY A 59 -7.36 -14.46 -0.24
CA GLY A 59 -6.24 -15.34 -0.58
C GLY A 59 -5.23 -14.78 -1.59
N ASN A 60 -5.55 -13.71 -2.33
CA ASN A 60 -4.63 -13.09 -3.28
C ASN A 60 -4.82 -11.57 -3.37
N TRP A 61 -3.72 -10.84 -3.23
CA TRP A 61 -3.62 -9.40 -3.35
C TRP A 61 -2.52 -9.08 -4.36
N GLN A 62 -2.85 -8.29 -5.37
CA GLN A 62 -1.88 -7.72 -6.30
C GLN A 62 -1.97 -6.20 -6.21
N MET A 63 -0.83 -5.54 -6.06
CA MET A 63 -0.74 -4.08 -6.09
C MET A 63 0.46 -3.66 -6.93
N GLN A 64 0.28 -2.61 -7.72
CA GLN A 64 1.35 -1.96 -8.46
C GLN A 64 1.29 -0.46 -8.21
N ALA A 65 2.45 0.18 -8.18
CA ALA A 65 2.51 1.63 -8.15
C ALA A 65 3.65 2.16 -9.01
N ARG A 66 3.45 3.36 -9.56
CA ARG A 66 4.45 4.04 -10.41
C ARG A 66 4.39 5.56 -10.25
N ASN A 67 5.56 6.18 -10.13
CA ASN A 67 5.77 7.62 -10.24
C ASN A 67 6.84 7.90 -11.29
N ALA A 68 7.33 9.14 -11.40
CA ALA A 68 8.34 9.51 -12.40
C ALA A 68 9.65 8.70 -12.29
N GLU A 69 10.05 8.31 -11.09
CA GLU A 69 11.37 7.74 -10.79
C GLU A 69 11.34 6.24 -10.48
N TYR A 70 10.23 5.70 -9.96
CA TYR A 70 10.16 4.36 -9.42
C TYR A 70 8.88 3.64 -9.83
N GLU A 71 8.95 2.32 -9.83
CA GLU A 71 7.81 1.41 -9.92
C GLU A 71 7.97 0.26 -8.95
N VAL A 72 6.85 -0.21 -8.40
CA VAL A 72 6.80 -1.36 -7.49
C VAL A 72 5.68 -2.31 -7.89
N GLU A 73 5.95 -3.60 -7.74
CA GLU A 73 4.96 -4.67 -7.79
C GLU A 73 4.97 -5.45 -6.47
N LEU A 74 3.78 -5.71 -5.96
CA LEU A 74 3.54 -6.46 -4.72
C LEU A 74 2.55 -7.58 -4.99
N THR A 75 2.87 -8.79 -4.54
CA THR A 75 1.93 -9.92 -4.52
C THR A 75 1.85 -10.52 -3.14
N GLY A 76 0.68 -10.44 -2.50
CA GLY A 76 0.36 -11.11 -1.25
C GLY A 76 -0.49 -12.34 -1.50
N THR A 77 -0.19 -13.47 -0.85
CA THR A 77 -1.01 -14.69 -0.96
C THR A 77 -1.16 -15.42 0.36
N THR A 78 -2.28 -16.11 0.53
CA THR A 78 -2.46 -17.08 1.62
C THR A 78 -3.46 -18.17 1.20
N ASN A 79 -3.25 -19.38 1.72
CA ASN A 79 -4.22 -20.47 1.64
C ASN A 79 -4.96 -20.68 2.97
N LEU A 80 -4.65 -19.86 3.99
CA LEU A 80 -5.30 -19.92 5.29
C LEU A 80 -6.66 -19.21 5.21
N PRO A 81 -7.66 -19.61 6.02
CA PRO A 81 -9.01 -19.03 5.97
C PRO A 81 -9.07 -17.56 6.44
N GLY A 82 -8.04 -17.07 7.13
CA GLY A 82 -8.03 -15.77 7.80
C GLY A 82 -8.85 -15.76 9.08
N THR A 83 -8.64 -14.74 9.91
CA THR A 83 -9.37 -14.51 11.15
C THR A 83 -10.45 -13.46 10.90
N PRO A 84 -11.73 -13.76 11.14
CA PRO A 84 -12.78 -12.73 11.09
C PRO A 84 -12.58 -11.71 12.20
N LEU A 85 -12.60 -10.42 11.84
CA LEU A 85 -12.42 -9.30 12.77
C LEU A 85 -13.68 -8.43 12.80
N ARG A 86 -14.01 -7.96 14.00
CA ARG A 86 -15.07 -6.98 14.18
C ARG A 86 -14.53 -5.58 13.94
N ALA A 87 -15.23 -4.79 13.13
CA ALA A 87 -14.91 -3.39 12.88
C ALA A 87 -16.11 -2.48 13.17
N PRO A 88 -15.89 -1.21 13.52
CA PRO A 88 -16.98 -0.24 13.65
C PRO A 88 -17.66 0.00 12.29
N THR A 89 -18.97 -0.20 12.22
CA THR A 89 -19.80 0.13 11.06
C THR A 89 -21.00 0.98 11.48
N GLN A 90 -21.82 1.40 10.52
CA GLN A 90 -23.10 2.06 10.80
C GLN A 90 -24.07 1.16 11.57
N GLN A 91 -23.88 -0.17 11.53
CA GLN A 91 -24.67 -1.17 12.23
C GLN A 91 -24.03 -1.57 13.57
N GLY A 92 -23.00 -0.85 14.02
CA GLY A 92 -22.25 -1.14 15.25
C GLY A 92 -21.00 -1.99 15.01
N LEU A 93 -20.55 -2.67 16.06
CA LEU A 93 -19.32 -3.48 16.03
C LEU A 93 -19.64 -4.90 15.53
N ILE A 94 -19.49 -5.12 14.23
CA ILE A 94 -19.85 -6.38 13.54
C ILE A 94 -18.65 -6.98 12.81
N PHE A 95 -18.70 -8.28 12.49
CA PHE A 95 -17.69 -8.91 11.63
C PHE A 95 -17.71 -8.30 10.24
N PHE A 96 -16.63 -7.61 9.88
CA PHE A 96 -16.56 -6.79 8.67
C PHE A 96 -15.18 -6.79 8.01
N CYS A 97 -14.17 -7.26 8.73
CA CYS A 97 -12.82 -7.45 8.21
C CYS A 97 -12.40 -8.91 8.35
N ARG A 98 -11.38 -9.29 7.59
CA ARG A 98 -10.70 -10.58 7.69
C ARG A 98 -9.21 -10.36 7.47
N ASP A 99 -8.38 -10.91 8.36
CA ASP A 99 -6.93 -10.75 8.29
C ASP A 99 -6.14 -12.06 8.48
N THR A 100 -4.85 -12.00 8.19
CA THR A 100 -3.85 -12.99 8.61
C THR A 100 -2.48 -12.34 8.68
N MET A 101 -1.64 -12.76 9.63
CA MET A 101 -0.22 -12.38 9.70
C MET A 101 0.70 -13.47 9.11
N GLN A 102 0.11 -14.53 8.56
CA GLN A 102 0.80 -15.68 7.97
C GLN A 102 0.67 -15.68 6.44
N GLY A 103 0.66 -14.49 5.85
CA GLY A 103 0.67 -14.31 4.41
C GLY A 103 2.07 -14.45 3.83
N LYS A 104 2.15 -14.92 2.59
CA LYS A 104 3.36 -14.80 1.77
C LYS A 104 3.32 -13.49 1.00
N LEU A 105 4.47 -12.85 0.82
CA LEU A 105 4.62 -11.60 0.08
C LEU A 105 5.82 -11.71 -0.86
N THR A 106 5.66 -11.25 -2.09
CA THR A 106 6.76 -10.86 -2.96
C THR A 106 6.71 -9.36 -3.24
N LEU A 107 7.89 -8.75 -3.32
CA LEU A 107 8.10 -7.34 -3.62
C LEU A 107 9.17 -7.22 -4.69
N GLU A 108 8.90 -6.47 -5.75
CA GLU A 108 9.90 -5.98 -6.71
C GLU A 108 9.82 -4.47 -6.82
N LEU A 109 10.91 -3.78 -6.46
CA LEU A 109 11.08 -2.33 -6.60
C LEU A 109 12.11 -2.04 -7.68
N ARG A 110 11.77 -1.14 -8.60
CA ARG A 110 12.59 -0.75 -9.74
C ARG A 110 12.71 0.78 -9.84
N GLU A 111 13.87 1.22 -10.27
CA GLU A 111 14.12 2.58 -10.77
C GLU A 111 13.70 2.65 -12.25
N ARG A 112 12.98 3.70 -12.61
CA ARG A 112 12.54 3.97 -13.97
C ARG A 112 13.55 4.88 -14.65
N SER A 113 14.05 4.47 -15.81
CA SER A 113 14.73 5.38 -16.74
C SER A 113 14.00 5.40 -18.08
N THR A 114 14.29 6.40 -18.91
CA THR A 114 13.69 6.56 -20.25
C THR A 114 13.88 5.34 -21.15
N ASN A 115 14.95 4.57 -20.95
CA ASN A 115 15.32 3.47 -21.86
C ASN A 115 15.23 2.07 -21.21
N LYS A 116 15.45 1.95 -19.89
CA LYS A 116 15.40 0.66 -19.16
C LYS A 116 15.05 0.83 -17.68
N SER A 117 14.22 -0.05 -17.13
CA SER A 117 14.01 -0.15 -15.68
C SER A 117 15.17 -0.91 -15.01
N LYS A 118 15.68 -0.43 -13.88
CA LYS A 118 16.72 -1.10 -13.09
C LYS A 118 16.14 -1.61 -11.77
N THR A 119 16.26 -2.92 -11.51
CA THR A 119 15.85 -3.49 -10.22
C THR A 119 16.69 -2.92 -9.09
N ILE A 120 16.01 -2.36 -8.08
CA ILE A 120 16.59 -1.90 -6.81
C ILE A 120 16.55 -3.05 -5.80
N LEU A 121 15.42 -3.74 -5.70
CA LEU A 121 15.15 -4.74 -4.67
C LEU A 121 14.19 -5.80 -5.20
N LYS A 122 14.49 -7.07 -4.88
CA LYS A 122 13.55 -8.21 -4.92
C LYS A 122 13.58 -8.87 -3.56
N ALA A 123 12.42 -8.98 -2.92
CA ALA A 123 12.33 -9.53 -1.59
C ALA A 123 11.10 -10.42 -1.44
N SER A 124 11.19 -11.40 -0.54
CA SER A 124 10.13 -12.30 -0.14
C SER A 124 9.95 -12.33 1.37
N SER A 125 8.72 -12.59 1.80
CA SER A 125 8.39 -12.89 3.20
C SER A 125 7.36 -14.00 3.27
N SER A 126 7.42 -14.80 4.32
CA SER A 126 6.41 -15.80 4.70
C SER A 126 5.54 -15.38 5.88
N VAL A 127 5.70 -14.14 6.37
CA VAL A 127 5.04 -13.59 7.56
C VAL A 127 4.50 -12.16 7.31
N CYS A 128 3.70 -12.02 6.26
CA CYS A 128 3.06 -10.76 5.88
C CYS A 128 1.62 -10.67 6.40
N GLY A 129 1.25 -9.48 6.88
CA GLY A 129 -0.12 -9.07 7.16
C GLY A 129 -0.93 -8.87 5.88
N LEU A 130 -1.96 -9.68 5.68
CA LEU A 130 -2.93 -9.57 4.59
C LEU A 130 -4.31 -9.31 5.19
N GLU A 131 -5.02 -8.30 4.67
CA GLU A 131 -6.31 -7.89 5.20
C GLU A 131 -7.25 -7.55 4.04
N ILE A 132 -8.52 -7.89 4.24
CA ILE A 132 -9.64 -7.29 3.56
C ILE A 132 -10.59 -6.69 4.59
N GLY A 133 -11.23 -5.58 4.23
CA GLY A 133 -12.27 -4.93 5.03
C GLY A 133 -13.33 -4.36 4.11
N GLY A 134 -14.58 -4.27 4.56
CA GLY A 134 -15.69 -3.95 3.67
C GLY A 134 -16.48 -5.17 3.25
N GLY A 135 -17.37 -5.01 2.28
CA GLY A 135 -18.16 -6.11 1.73
C GLY A 135 -18.78 -5.75 0.38
N PRO A 136 -19.35 -6.73 -0.34
CA PRO A 136 -19.57 -8.12 0.10
C PRO A 136 -18.47 -9.14 -0.29
N TRP A 137 -17.34 -8.73 -0.90
CA TRP A 137 -16.24 -9.64 -1.31
C TRP A 137 -16.70 -10.90 -2.06
N GLN A 138 -17.66 -10.75 -2.99
CA GLN A 138 -18.10 -11.85 -3.86
C GLN A 138 -17.26 -11.93 -5.14
N GLU A 139 -16.78 -10.77 -5.60
CA GLU A 139 -16.01 -10.61 -6.82
C GLU A 139 -14.66 -9.95 -6.53
N PRO A 140 -13.66 -10.12 -7.42
CA PRO A 140 -12.40 -9.42 -7.32
C PRO A 140 -12.61 -7.91 -7.35
N TRP A 141 -11.98 -7.21 -6.41
CA TRP A 141 -11.97 -5.76 -6.38
C TRP A 141 -10.77 -5.22 -7.15
N ASN A 142 -11.05 -4.62 -8.31
CA ASN A 142 -10.08 -3.95 -9.16
C ASN A 142 -10.27 -2.43 -9.04
N SER A 143 -9.23 -1.69 -8.72
CA SER A 143 -9.32 -0.23 -8.67
C SER A 143 -7.96 0.45 -8.86
N ILE A 144 -8.03 1.77 -8.96
CA ILE A 144 -6.94 2.68 -9.20
C ILE A 144 -7.12 3.92 -8.33
N ALA A 145 -6.03 4.40 -7.74
CA ALA A 145 -5.94 5.71 -7.13
C ALA A 145 -4.90 6.54 -7.88
N LYS A 146 -5.33 7.70 -8.35
CA LYS A 146 -4.49 8.71 -8.99
C LYS A 146 -5.11 10.05 -8.68
N GLY A 147 -4.36 10.93 -8.05
CA GLY A 147 -4.76 12.31 -7.83
C GLY A 147 -4.75 13.06 -9.17
N SER A 148 -5.72 13.95 -9.35
CA SER A 148 -5.45 15.17 -10.09
C SER A 148 -4.32 15.88 -9.34
N SER A 149 -3.27 16.31 -10.04
CA SER A 149 -2.05 16.90 -9.46
C SER A 149 -2.37 17.96 -8.38
N ALA A 150 -2.33 17.56 -7.10
CA ALA A 150 -2.39 18.48 -5.99
C ALA A 150 -0.98 19.05 -5.83
N LYS A 151 -0.84 20.37 -5.99
CA LYS A 151 0.42 21.06 -5.68
C LYS A 151 0.77 20.73 -4.22
N PRO A 152 2.01 20.35 -3.92
CA PRO A 152 2.42 20.16 -2.54
C PRO A 152 2.15 21.45 -1.75
N LEU A 153 1.62 21.30 -0.54
CA LEU A 153 1.51 22.41 0.40
C LEU A 153 2.92 22.99 0.61
N PRO A 154 3.10 24.32 0.56
CA PRO A 154 4.41 24.93 0.78
C PRO A 154 4.90 24.53 2.18
N GLN A 155 6.08 23.92 2.24
CA GLN A 155 6.79 23.75 3.49
C GLN A 155 7.05 25.14 4.06
N THR A 156 6.44 25.47 5.19
CA THR A 156 6.79 26.66 5.96
C THR A 156 8.26 26.55 6.33
N ARG A 157 9.09 27.45 5.76
CA ARG A 157 10.46 27.65 6.23
C ARG A 157 10.37 27.99 7.72
N GLN A 158 10.99 27.17 8.57
CA GLN A 158 11.43 27.65 9.87
C GLN A 158 12.48 28.72 9.61
N GLU A 159 12.11 29.98 9.80
CA GLU A 159 13.09 31.04 9.99
C GLU A 159 13.75 30.80 11.34
N ALA A 160 15.06 30.53 11.29
CA ALA A 160 15.90 30.54 12.46
C ALA A 160 16.04 32.01 12.92
N GLU A 161 15.39 32.36 14.02
CA GLU A 161 15.74 33.55 14.77
C GLU A 161 17.16 33.37 15.31
N THR A 162 18.10 34.08 14.69
CA THR A 162 19.41 34.38 15.27
C THR A 162 19.39 35.85 15.63
N HIS A 163 19.38 36.16 16.92
CA HIS A 163 19.71 37.49 17.40
C HIS A 163 20.75 37.40 18.53
N PRO A 164 21.70 38.36 18.57
CA PRO A 164 22.94 38.31 19.33
C PRO A 164 22.79 38.49 20.84
#